data_AF-A0A7C1FL96-F1
#
_entry.id   AF-A0A7C1FL96-F1
#
_cell.length_a   1.000
_cell.length_b   1.000
_cell.length_c   1.000
_cell.angle_alpha   90.00
_cell.angle_beta   90.00
_cell.angle_gamma   90.00
#
_symmetry.space_group_name_H-M   'P 1'
#
loop_
_entity.id
_entity.type
_entity.pdbx_description
1 polymer ?
#
loop_
_entity_poly.entity_id
_entity_poly.type
_entity_poly.pdbx_seq_one_letter_code
_entity_poly.pdbx_strand_id
1 'polypeptide(L)'
;MIAPAEKAIDRGLAYLASRQHEDGSFGSGPYRGNVAVCGLVGTAFLAAGSTPGRGPYGGNVNRCVDYLLANCEQSGYVIAPGAPSHGPMYGHGFATMFLAECYGMSRRPDLRERLSKAVSLIVNCQNAEGGWRYYPQRRDADISVTVCQVMALRAARNAGLHVPKETIDRAIQYIKKCQNADGGFMYMLSEGGESAFPRSAAAITALYGAGVYQGQEI
;
A
#
# COMPACT_ATOMS: atom_id res chain seq x y z
N MET A 1 6.76 -34.11 3.97
CA MET A 1 7.75 -33.27 4.70
C MET A 1 7.45 -31.82 4.36
N ILE A 2 7.16 -30.98 5.36
CA ILE A 2 7.00 -29.53 5.16
C ILE A 2 8.36 -28.96 4.73
N ALA A 3 8.40 -28.25 3.61
CA ALA A 3 9.61 -27.73 3.00
C ALA A 3 10.32 -26.73 3.96
N PRO A 4 11.65 -26.58 3.91
CA PRO A 4 12.37 -25.61 4.74
C PRO A 4 11.81 -24.18 4.66
N ALA A 5 11.29 -23.79 3.48
CA ALA A 5 10.65 -22.50 3.26
C ALA A 5 9.34 -22.33 4.05
N GLU A 6 8.48 -23.34 4.07
CA GLU A 6 7.21 -23.32 4.81
C GLU A 6 7.47 -23.14 6.32
N LYS A 7 8.45 -23.88 6.87
CA LYS A 7 8.86 -23.71 8.28
C LYS A 7 9.39 -22.31 8.59
N ALA A 8 10.07 -21.67 7.63
CA ALA A 8 10.55 -20.30 7.81
C ALA A 8 9.39 -19.29 7.80
N ILE A 9 8.41 -19.49 6.90
CA ILE A 9 7.19 -18.69 6.84
C ILE A 9 6.40 -18.81 8.15
N ASP A 10 6.17 -20.03 8.64
CA ASP A 10 5.44 -20.27 9.89
C ASP A 10 6.09 -19.57 11.09
N ARG A 11 7.42 -19.65 11.21
CA ARG A 11 8.16 -18.93 12.26
C ARG A 11 8.06 -17.43 12.11
N GLY A 12 8.11 -16.91 10.89
CA GLY A 12 7.96 -15.48 10.60
C GLY A 12 6.58 -14.96 11.00
N LEU A 13 5.52 -15.67 10.62
CA LEU A 13 4.14 -15.31 10.96
C LEU A 13 3.89 -15.39 12.47
N ALA A 14 4.38 -16.44 13.13
CA ALA A 14 4.29 -16.57 14.58
C ALA A 14 5.05 -15.43 15.30
N TYR A 15 6.23 -15.07 14.80
CA TYR A 15 6.95 -13.91 15.30
C TYR A 15 6.10 -12.64 15.15
N LEU A 16 5.62 -12.32 13.94
CA LEU A 16 4.78 -11.15 13.71
C LEU A 16 3.56 -11.11 14.64
N ALA A 17 2.86 -12.23 14.80
CA ALA A 17 1.70 -12.34 15.67
C ALA A 17 2.03 -12.02 17.14
N SER A 18 3.19 -12.47 17.63
CA SER A 18 3.67 -12.16 18.98
C SER A 18 4.17 -10.72 19.18
N ARG A 19 4.32 -9.95 18.10
CA ARG A 19 4.72 -8.53 18.13
C ARG A 19 3.55 -7.56 17.99
N GLN A 20 2.31 -8.06 17.88
CA GLN A 20 1.14 -7.19 17.83
C GLN A 20 0.89 -6.55 19.20
N HIS A 21 0.66 -5.24 19.22
CA HIS A 21 0.30 -4.51 20.44
C HIS A 21 -1.17 -4.75 20.82
N GLU A 22 -1.53 -4.43 22.07
CA GLU A 22 -2.90 -4.61 22.58
C GLU A 22 -3.95 -3.82 21.76
N ASP A 23 -3.57 -2.63 21.26
CA ASP A 23 -4.39 -1.78 20.39
C ASP A 23 -4.54 -2.31 18.95
N GLY A 24 -3.93 -3.46 18.63
CA GLY A 24 -3.97 -4.08 17.31
C GLY A 24 -2.89 -3.62 16.33
N SER A 25 -2.08 -2.63 16.72
CA SER A 25 -1.01 -2.09 15.89
C SER A 25 0.25 -2.96 15.87
N PHE A 26 1.18 -2.60 14.98
CA PHE A 26 2.51 -3.20 14.85
C PHE A 26 3.60 -2.13 14.84
N GLY A 27 4.86 -2.58 14.79
CA GLY A 27 6.04 -1.72 14.74
C GLY A 27 6.69 -1.50 16.10
N SER A 28 7.90 -0.97 16.08
CA SER A 28 8.73 -0.77 17.27
C SER A 28 9.55 0.51 17.17
N GLY A 29 10.02 1.02 18.31
CA GLY A 29 10.81 2.25 18.35
C GLY A 29 10.08 3.41 17.67
N PRO A 30 10.74 4.18 16.79
CA PRO A 30 10.12 5.29 16.06
C PRO A 30 8.94 4.90 15.16
N TYR A 31 8.81 3.62 14.80
CA TYR A 31 7.73 3.12 13.92
C TYR A 31 6.60 2.42 14.69
N ARG A 32 6.55 2.54 16.02
CA ARG A 32 5.44 1.99 16.80
C ARG A 32 4.12 2.60 16.33
N GLY A 33 3.14 1.75 15.99
CA GLY A 33 1.84 2.20 15.50
C GLY A 33 1.84 2.63 14.03
N ASN A 34 2.98 2.53 13.32
CA ASN A 34 3.04 3.00 11.95
C ASN A 34 2.07 2.21 11.05
N VAL A 35 1.15 2.93 10.39
CA VAL A 35 0.09 2.34 9.56
C VAL A 35 0.63 1.57 8.35
N ALA A 36 1.80 1.93 7.83
CA ALA A 36 2.47 1.17 6.76
C ALA A 36 2.90 -0.21 7.27
N VAL A 37 3.54 -0.24 8.43
CA VAL A 37 3.97 -1.49 9.08
C VAL A 37 2.77 -2.37 9.37
N CYS A 38 1.68 -1.79 9.87
CA CYS A 38 0.43 -2.52 10.10
C CYS A 38 -0.13 -3.12 8.81
N GLY A 39 -0.23 -2.33 7.73
CA GLY A 39 -0.71 -2.82 6.43
C GLY A 39 0.14 -3.95 5.85
N LEU A 40 1.47 -3.83 5.92
CA LEU A 40 2.39 -4.86 5.41
C LEU A 40 2.33 -6.15 6.24
N VAL A 41 2.32 -6.06 7.57
CA VAL A 41 2.19 -7.23 8.45
C VAL A 41 0.83 -7.89 8.26
N GLY A 42 -0.24 -7.11 8.18
CA GLY A 42 -1.57 -7.61 7.85
C GLY A 42 -1.60 -8.38 6.53
N THR A 43 -0.98 -7.81 5.48
CA THR A 43 -0.87 -8.45 4.16
C THR A 43 -0.11 -9.78 4.23
N ALA A 44 0.92 -9.89 5.06
CA ALA A 44 1.64 -11.16 5.26
C ALA A 44 0.72 -12.26 5.83
N PHE A 45 -0.16 -11.93 6.78
CA PHE A 45 -1.16 -12.89 7.27
C PHE A 45 -2.18 -13.30 6.20
N LEU A 46 -2.64 -12.34 5.38
CA LEU A 46 -3.54 -12.61 4.26
C LEU A 46 -2.89 -13.55 3.24
N ALA A 47 -1.62 -13.31 2.89
CA ALA A 47 -0.86 -14.13 1.95
C ALA A 47 -0.68 -15.58 2.45
N ALA A 48 -0.67 -15.78 3.78
CA ALA A 48 -0.64 -17.10 4.41
C ALA A 48 -2.03 -17.76 4.57
N GLY A 49 -3.09 -17.14 4.04
CA GLY A 49 -4.45 -17.67 4.08
C GLY A 49 -5.26 -17.35 5.34
N SER A 50 -4.76 -16.48 6.23
CA SER A 50 -5.57 -15.96 7.35
C SER A 50 -6.36 -14.74 6.90
N THR A 51 -7.69 -14.77 7.02
CA THR A 51 -8.57 -13.67 6.62
C THR A 51 -9.17 -12.99 7.85
N PRO A 52 -9.86 -11.84 7.74
CA PRO A 52 -10.53 -11.22 8.89
C PRO A 52 -11.44 -12.23 9.62
N GLY A 53 -11.08 -12.57 10.87
CA GLY A 53 -11.82 -13.50 11.72
C GLY A 53 -11.71 -15.00 11.36
N ARG A 54 -10.87 -15.40 10.40
CA ARG A 54 -10.68 -16.82 10.03
C ARG A 54 -9.21 -17.21 9.87
N GLY A 55 -8.93 -18.49 10.08
CA GLY A 55 -7.57 -19.03 10.01
C GLY A 55 -6.73 -18.75 11.27
N PRO A 56 -5.49 -19.25 11.31
CA PRO A 56 -4.64 -19.20 12.51
C PRO A 56 -4.39 -17.79 13.05
N TYR A 57 -4.32 -16.79 12.17
CA TYR A 57 -4.08 -15.39 12.53
C TYR A 57 -5.28 -14.48 12.28
N GLY A 58 -6.49 -15.02 12.09
CA GLY A 58 -7.68 -14.23 11.75
C GLY A 58 -8.05 -13.18 12.82
N GLY A 59 -7.77 -13.48 14.10
CA GLY A 59 -7.91 -12.51 15.19
C GLY A 59 -6.89 -11.37 15.11
N ASN A 60 -5.64 -11.65 14.73
CA ASN A 60 -4.61 -10.63 14.51
C ASN A 60 -4.99 -9.72 13.35
N VAL A 61 -5.52 -10.30 12.26
CA VAL A 61 -6.01 -9.54 11.09
C VAL A 61 -7.15 -8.61 11.49
N ASN A 62 -8.15 -9.10 12.24
CA ASN A 62 -9.27 -8.25 12.71
C ASN A 62 -8.78 -7.05 13.53
N ARG A 63 -7.92 -7.28 14.52
CA ARG A 63 -7.37 -6.18 15.34
C ARG A 63 -6.55 -5.19 14.53
N CYS A 64 -5.85 -5.66 13.50
CA CYS A 64 -5.11 -4.78 12.59
C CYS A 64 -6.05 -3.92 11.76
N VAL A 65 -7.14 -4.50 11.23
CA VAL A 65 -8.20 -3.75 10.55
C VAL A 65 -8.81 -2.72 11.49
N ASP A 66 -9.16 -3.10 12.72
CA ASP A 66 -9.74 -2.18 13.72
C ASP A 66 -8.81 -1.00 14.01
N TYR A 67 -7.52 -1.26 14.22
CA TYR A 67 -6.51 -0.22 14.42
C TYR A 67 -6.44 0.76 13.25
N LEU A 68 -6.39 0.26 12.01
CA LEU A 68 -6.29 1.11 10.82
C LEU A 68 -7.58 1.93 10.58
N LEU A 69 -8.76 1.34 10.84
CA LEU A 69 -10.03 2.05 10.75
C LEU A 69 -10.17 3.14 11.82
N ALA A 70 -9.65 2.89 13.03
CA ALA A 70 -9.61 3.89 14.10
C ALA A 70 -8.65 5.06 13.79
N ASN A 71 -7.62 4.81 12.97
CA ASN A 71 -6.67 5.82 12.49
C ASN A 71 -7.03 6.38 11.11
N CYS A 72 -8.25 6.11 10.61
CA CYS A 72 -8.78 6.72 9.41
C CYS A 72 -9.56 7.98 9.79
N GLU A 73 -8.99 9.14 9.46
CA GLU A 73 -9.63 10.44 9.64
C GLU A 73 -10.92 10.57 8.82
N GLN A 74 -11.72 11.60 9.13
CA GLN A 74 -12.94 11.90 8.39
C GLN A 74 -12.68 12.21 6.90
N SER A 75 -11.49 12.73 6.59
CA SER A 75 -10.98 12.98 5.23
C SER A 75 -10.72 11.69 4.44
N GLY A 76 -10.68 10.52 5.11
CA GLY A 76 -10.19 9.26 4.55
C GLY A 76 -8.70 9.03 4.76
N TYR A 77 -7.98 10.00 5.33
CA TYR A 77 -6.55 9.88 5.54
C TYR A 77 -6.25 8.86 6.63
N VAL A 78 -5.46 7.85 6.30
CA VAL A 78 -5.06 6.79 7.25
C VAL A 78 -3.66 7.11 7.74
N ILE A 79 -3.57 7.59 8.98
CA ILE A 79 -2.33 8.04 9.59
C ILE A 79 -2.39 7.83 11.10
N ALA A 80 -1.30 7.34 11.69
CA ALA A 80 -1.19 7.19 13.14
C ALA A 80 -0.73 8.52 13.77
N PRO A 81 -1.51 9.14 14.67
CA PRO A 81 -1.12 10.34 15.38
C PRO A 81 0.15 10.10 16.20
N GLY A 82 1.13 11.01 16.11
CA GLY A 82 2.33 10.97 16.93
C GLY A 82 3.40 9.95 16.51
N ALA A 83 3.17 9.15 15.47
CA ALA A 83 4.22 8.33 14.85
C ALA A 83 5.02 9.19 13.84
N PRO A 84 6.34 9.37 14.02
CA PRO A 84 7.18 10.00 13.00
C PRO A 84 6.98 9.34 11.64
N SER A 85 6.65 10.14 10.63
CA SER A 85 6.48 9.65 9.26
C SER A 85 7.12 10.61 8.28
N HIS A 86 8.24 10.18 7.68
CA HIS A 86 8.93 10.92 6.61
C HIS A 86 8.29 10.71 5.22
N GLY A 87 6.99 10.37 5.19
CA GLY A 87 6.26 10.05 3.98
C GLY A 87 4.92 9.43 4.29
N PRO A 88 4.01 10.14 4.99
CA PRO A 88 2.78 9.53 5.49
C PRO A 88 1.83 8.99 4.40
N MET A 89 1.95 9.48 3.16
CA MET A 89 1.27 8.86 2.02
C MET A 89 1.73 7.41 1.71
N TYR A 90 2.96 7.00 2.06
CA TYR A 90 3.33 5.57 2.00
C TYR A 90 2.50 4.75 2.98
N GLY A 91 2.38 5.25 4.21
CA GLY A 91 1.59 4.61 5.24
C GLY A 91 0.13 4.50 4.85
N HIS A 92 -0.42 5.59 4.35
CA HIS A 92 -1.76 5.61 3.80
C HIS A 92 -1.95 4.57 2.69
N GLY A 93 -1.08 4.56 1.67
CA GLY A 93 -1.19 3.63 0.54
C GLY A 93 -1.14 2.15 0.97
N PHE A 94 -0.16 1.76 1.79
CA PHE A 94 -0.05 0.37 2.26
C PHE A 94 -1.21 -0.04 3.18
N ALA A 95 -1.69 0.87 4.03
CA ALA A 95 -2.86 0.62 4.86
C ALA A 95 -4.13 0.47 4.00
N THR A 96 -4.34 1.35 3.02
CA THR A 96 -5.49 1.30 2.09
C THR A 96 -5.46 0.02 1.26
N MET A 97 -4.29 -0.41 0.78
CA MET A 97 -4.12 -1.68 0.07
C MET A 97 -4.59 -2.85 0.95
N PHE A 98 -4.09 -2.96 2.18
CA PHE A 98 -4.48 -4.03 3.10
C PHE A 98 -5.98 -4.00 3.45
N LEU A 99 -6.55 -2.81 3.70
CA LEU A 99 -7.98 -2.63 3.95
C LEU A 99 -8.82 -3.05 2.74
N ALA A 100 -8.36 -2.79 1.52
CA ALA A 100 -9.02 -3.23 0.28
C ALA A 100 -9.04 -4.75 0.13
N GLU A 101 -7.91 -5.41 0.38
CA GLU A 101 -7.85 -6.88 0.39
C GLU A 101 -8.80 -7.45 1.45
N CYS A 102 -8.81 -6.89 2.67
CA CYS A 102 -9.74 -7.31 3.72
C CYS A 102 -11.22 -7.08 3.35
N TYR A 103 -11.53 -5.99 2.63
CA TYR A 103 -12.89 -5.68 2.21
C TYR A 103 -13.46 -6.75 1.28
N GLY A 104 -12.65 -7.29 0.37
CA GLY A 104 -13.05 -8.40 -0.50
C GLY A 104 -13.42 -9.69 0.26
N MET A 105 -13.02 -9.81 1.53
CA MET A 105 -13.21 -11.00 2.37
C MET A 105 -14.13 -10.77 3.57
N SER A 106 -14.69 -9.55 3.72
CA SER A 106 -15.43 -9.13 4.91
C SER A 106 -16.78 -8.51 4.55
N ARG A 107 -17.76 -8.61 5.46
CA ARG A 107 -19.09 -7.98 5.32
C ARG A 107 -19.25 -6.71 6.17
N ARG A 108 -18.14 -6.18 6.68
CA ARG A 108 -18.11 -5.01 7.59
C ARG A 108 -18.51 -3.72 6.86
N PRO A 109 -19.60 -3.04 7.27
CA PRO A 109 -20.05 -1.81 6.61
C PRO A 109 -19.12 -0.62 6.88
N ASP A 110 -18.55 -0.53 8.08
CA ASP A 110 -17.57 0.49 8.49
C ASP A 110 -16.29 0.43 7.65
N LEU A 111 -15.84 -0.78 7.32
CA LEU A 111 -14.70 -1.00 6.43
C LEU A 111 -14.95 -0.41 5.04
N ARG A 112 -16.13 -0.65 4.45
CA ARG A 112 -16.48 -0.10 3.13
C ARG A 112 -16.45 1.42 3.12
N GLU A 113 -17.06 2.04 4.13
CA GLU A 113 -17.17 3.50 4.22
C GLU A 113 -15.79 4.15 4.32
N ARG A 114 -14.96 3.69 5.26
CA ARG A 114 -13.62 4.24 5.49
C ARG A 114 -12.69 3.97 4.31
N LEU A 115 -12.75 2.77 3.73
CA LEU A 115 -11.97 2.44 2.52
C LEU A 115 -12.35 3.33 1.33
N SER A 116 -13.65 3.58 1.12
CA SER A 116 -14.11 4.46 0.03
C SER A 116 -13.57 5.88 0.17
N LYS A 117 -13.51 6.40 1.40
CA LYS A 117 -12.92 7.72 1.70
C LYS A 117 -11.41 7.72 1.47
N ALA A 118 -10.71 6.67 1.92
CA ALA A 118 -9.27 6.52 1.70
C ALA A 118 -8.92 6.50 0.20
N VAL A 119 -9.63 5.70 -0.59
CA VAL A 119 -9.48 5.66 -2.06
C VAL A 119 -9.75 7.03 -2.68
N SER A 120 -10.81 7.71 -2.24
CA SER A 120 -11.14 9.06 -2.72
C SER A 120 -10.05 10.07 -2.40
N LEU A 121 -9.40 9.99 -1.23
CA LEU A 121 -8.26 10.83 -0.90
C LEU A 121 -7.10 10.60 -1.87
N ILE A 122 -6.73 9.34 -2.14
CA ILE A 122 -5.67 9.02 -3.11
C ILE A 122 -6.01 9.66 -4.47
N VAL A 123 -7.19 9.40 -5.01
CA VAL A 123 -7.63 9.98 -6.31
C VAL A 123 -7.55 11.50 -6.28
N ASN A 124 -8.04 12.13 -5.22
CA ASN A 124 -8.09 13.58 -5.10
C ASN A 124 -6.74 14.23 -4.84
N CYS A 125 -5.71 13.49 -4.45
CA CYS A 125 -4.36 14.03 -4.21
C CYS A 125 -3.42 13.84 -5.40
N GLN A 126 -3.84 13.18 -6.49
CA GLN A 126 -2.99 13.03 -7.68
C GLN A 126 -2.66 14.40 -8.27
N ASN A 127 -1.38 14.65 -8.53
CA ASN A 127 -0.93 15.91 -9.08
C ASN A 127 -1.09 15.99 -10.62
N ALA A 128 -0.69 17.12 -11.20
CA ALA A 128 -0.77 17.36 -12.64
C ALA A 128 0.12 16.41 -13.47
N GLU A 129 1.23 15.94 -12.91
CA GLU A 129 2.15 14.98 -13.55
C GLU A 129 1.57 13.56 -13.60
N GLY A 130 0.60 13.25 -12.73
CA GLY A 130 -0.02 11.93 -12.61
C GLY A 130 0.47 11.11 -11.43
N GLY A 131 1.33 11.66 -10.57
CA GLY A 131 1.87 10.95 -9.41
C GLY A 131 1.48 11.55 -8.07
N TRP A 132 2.11 11.03 -7.02
CA TRP A 132 1.95 11.43 -5.63
C TRP A 132 3.30 11.52 -4.93
N ARG A 133 3.35 12.30 -3.85
CA ARG A 133 4.49 12.35 -2.93
C ARG A 133 4.01 12.21 -1.49
N TYR A 134 4.91 12.47 -0.55
CA TYR A 134 4.80 12.23 0.87
C TYR A 134 3.55 12.76 1.57
N TYR A 135 2.95 13.84 1.09
CA TYR A 135 1.80 14.48 1.72
C TYR A 135 0.57 14.45 0.80
N PRO A 136 -0.65 14.48 1.36
CA PRO A 136 -1.90 14.42 0.59
C PRO A 136 -2.21 15.76 -0.10
N GLN A 137 -1.34 16.16 -1.04
CA GLN A 137 -1.39 17.43 -1.75
C GLN A 137 -1.00 17.24 -3.22
N ARG A 138 -1.57 18.08 -4.10
CA ARG A 138 -1.32 18.04 -5.55
C ARG A 138 -0.09 18.86 -5.95
N ARG A 139 1.06 18.66 -5.29
CA ARG A 139 2.25 19.51 -5.50
C ARG A 139 3.31 18.86 -6.37
N ASP A 140 3.72 17.66 -5.99
CA ASP A 140 4.89 16.97 -6.51
C ASP A 140 4.64 15.46 -6.53
N ALA A 141 5.48 14.74 -7.26
CA ALA A 141 5.37 13.30 -7.44
C ALA A 141 6.74 12.64 -7.37
N ASP A 142 6.78 11.43 -6.82
CA ASP A 142 7.91 10.52 -6.91
C ASP A 142 7.45 9.11 -7.30
N ILE A 143 8.37 8.33 -7.87
CA ILE A 143 8.03 7.00 -8.40
C ILE A 143 7.57 6.03 -7.29
N SER A 144 8.15 6.12 -6.11
CA SER A 144 7.98 5.14 -5.05
C SER A 144 6.62 5.30 -4.34
N VAL A 145 6.22 6.53 -4.01
CA VAL A 145 4.89 6.82 -3.46
C VAL A 145 3.83 6.57 -4.53
N THR A 146 4.11 6.92 -5.79
CA THR A 146 3.17 6.70 -6.90
C THR A 146 2.86 5.22 -7.07
N VAL A 147 3.87 4.35 -7.08
CA VAL A 147 3.67 2.89 -7.12
C VAL A 147 2.85 2.40 -5.92
N CYS A 148 3.13 2.90 -4.72
CA CYS A 148 2.36 2.56 -3.52
C CYS A 148 0.88 2.90 -3.65
N GLN A 149 0.55 4.10 -4.15
CA GLN A 149 -0.84 4.50 -4.39
C GLN A 149 -1.50 3.65 -5.48
N VAL A 150 -0.78 3.34 -6.56
CA VAL A 150 -1.29 2.49 -7.65
C VAL A 150 -1.66 1.09 -7.14
N MET A 151 -0.83 0.49 -6.28
CA MET A 151 -1.15 -0.81 -5.67
C MET A 151 -2.42 -0.74 -4.82
N ALA A 152 -2.58 0.32 -4.02
CA ALA A 152 -3.79 0.52 -3.20
C ALA A 152 -5.05 0.68 -4.06
N LEU A 153 -4.98 1.51 -5.11
CA LEU A 153 -6.09 1.73 -6.04
C LEU A 153 -6.44 0.44 -6.81
N ARG A 154 -5.44 -0.35 -7.21
CA ARG A 154 -5.65 -1.65 -7.85
C ARG A 154 -6.34 -2.63 -6.91
N ALA A 155 -5.90 -2.75 -5.67
CA ALA A 155 -6.54 -3.59 -4.66
C ALA A 155 -8.01 -3.16 -4.44
N ALA A 156 -8.27 -1.85 -4.32
CA ALA A 156 -9.63 -1.33 -4.19
C ALA A 156 -10.53 -1.68 -5.39
N ARG A 157 -10.00 -1.53 -6.61
CA ARG A 157 -10.72 -1.91 -7.84
C ARG A 157 -11.02 -3.41 -7.90
N ASN A 158 -10.06 -4.25 -7.52
CA ASN A 158 -10.24 -5.70 -7.45
C ASN A 158 -11.33 -6.10 -6.45
N ALA A 159 -11.44 -5.36 -5.34
CA ALA A 159 -12.47 -5.55 -4.33
C ALA A 159 -13.84 -4.93 -4.71
N GLY A 160 -13.97 -4.37 -5.92
CA GLY A 160 -15.23 -3.84 -6.46
C GLY A 160 -15.53 -2.39 -6.10
N LEU A 161 -14.55 -1.62 -5.58
CA LEU A 161 -14.70 -0.17 -5.44
C LEU A 161 -14.45 0.53 -6.78
N HIS A 162 -15.17 1.63 -7.01
CA HIS A 162 -14.91 2.47 -8.15
C HIS A 162 -13.58 3.20 -8.02
N VAL A 163 -12.72 3.07 -9.04
CA VAL A 163 -11.50 3.85 -9.22
C VAL A 163 -11.53 4.41 -10.63
N PRO A 164 -11.42 5.74 -10.82
CA PRO A 164 -11.41 6.32 -12.15
C PRO A 164 -10.25 5.77 -12.99
N LYS A 165 -10.55 5.29 -14.19
CA LYS A 165 -9.55 4.74 -15.11
C LYS A 165 -8.46 5.77 -15.42
N GLU A 166 -8.85 7.03 -15.62
CA GLU A 166 -7.93 8.12 -15.91
C GLU A 166 -6.86 8.31 -14.82
N THR A 167 -7.21 8.14 -13.54
CA THR A 167 -6.24 8.22 -12.44
C THR A 167 -5.14 7.17 -12.59
N ILE A 168 -5.50 5.93 -12.92
CA ILE A 168 -4.52 4.86 -13.15
C ILE A 168 -3.70 5.14 -14.41
N ASP A 169 -4.35 5.54 -15.51
CA ASP A 169 -3.66 5.80 -16.77
C ASP A 169 -2.61 6.90 -16.62
N ARG A 170 -2.94 8.01 -15.93
CA ARG A 170 -2.02 9.10 -15.62
C ARG A 170 -0.84 8.64 -14.75
N ALA A 171 -1.10 7.79 -13.76
CA ALA A 171 -0.05 7.24 -12.90
C ALA A 171 0.93 6.35 -13.67
N ILE A 172 0.41 5.51 -14.56
CA ILE A 172 1.24 4.66 -15.42
C ILE A 172 2.04 5.52 -16.41
N GLN A 173 1.46 6.57 -16.98
CA GLN A 173 2.20 7.51 -17.82
C GLN A 173 3.31 8.23 -17.06
N TYR A 174 3.08 8.64 -15.81
CA TYR A 174 4.12 9.20 -14.95
C TYR A 174 5.27 8.20 -14.75
N ILE A 175 4.96 6.94 -14.39
CA ILE A 175 5.97 5.90 -14.16
C ILE A 175 6.78 5.63 -15.43
N LYS A 176 6.14 5.52 -16.60
CA LYS A 176 6.82 5.35 -17.90
C LYS A 176 7.78 6.48 -18.21
N LYS A 177 7.38 7.73 -17.95
CA LYS A 177 8.24 8.92 -18.15
C LYS A 177 9.47 8.92 -17.23
N CYS A 178 9.41 8.25 -16.08
CA CYS A 178 10.54 8.14 -15.17
C CYS A 178 11.62 7.15 -15.65
N GLN A 179 11.40 6.44 -16.76
CA GLN A 179 12.41 5.53 -17.29
C GLN A 179 13.58 6.32 -17.91
N ASN A 180 14.79 5.96 -17.53
CA ASN A 180 16.04 6.45 -18.10
C ASN A 180 16.42 5.65 -19.35
N ALA A 181 17.39 6.19 -20.11
CA ALA A 181 17.92 5.53 -21.32
C ALA A 181 18.59 4.16 -21.04
N ASP A 182 19.03 3.92 -19.80
CA ASP A 182 19.59 2.64 -19.35
C ASP A 182 18.53 1.57 -19.03
N GLY A 183 17.24 1.90 -19.21
CA GLY A 183 16.10 1.04 -18.91
C GLY A 183 15.66 1.05 -17.44
N GLY A 184 16.46 1.61 -16.54
CA GLY A 184 16.10 1.79 -15.14
C GLY A 184 15.24 3.04 -14.92
N PHE A 185 14.88 3.31 -13.66
CA PHE A 185 13.94 4.39 -13.34
C PHE A 185 14.52 5.40 -12.35
N MET A 186 14.38 6.70 -12.69
CA MET A 186 14.76 7.83 -11.86
C MET A 186 13.77 8.05 -10.71
N TYR A 187 14.11 8.95 -9.78
CA TYR A 187 13.27 9.20 -8.62
C TYR A 187 12.06 10.11 -8.91
N MET A 188 12.30 11.22 -9.60
CA MET A 188 11.32 12.25 -9.93
C MET A 188 11.59 12.81 -11.31
N LEU A 189 10.53 13.11 -12.07
CA LEU A 189 10.67 13.78 -13.37
C LEU A 189 11.25 15.19 -13.23
N SER A 190 10.84 15.93 -12.20
CA SER A 190 11.24 17.33 -11.99
C SER A 190 12.72 17.51 -11.68
N GLU A 191 13.32 16.54 -10.99
CA GLU A 191 14.73 16.59 -10.57
C GLU A 191 15.64 15.72 -11.46
N GLY A 192 15.05 14.78 -12.21
CA GLY A 192 15.78 13.75 -12.93
C GLY A 192 16.48 12.77 -11.98
N GLY A 193 17.59 12.21 -12.45
CA GLY A 193 18.52 11.44 -11.63
C GLY A 193 18.78 10.03 -12.14
N GLU A 194 19.77 9.39 -11.52
CA GLU A 194 20.19 8.05 -11.90
C GLU A 194 19.15 6.99 -11.56
N SER A 195 19.19 5.92 -12.34
CA SER A 195 18.45 4.70 -12.09
C SER A 195 18.90 4.05 -10.79
N ALA A 196 17.95 3.48 -10.04
CA ALA A 196 18.26 2.71 -8.84
C ALA A 196 17.41 1.45 -8.78
N PHE A 197 18.01 0.33 -8.37
CA PHE A 197 17.34 -0.97 -8.32
C PHE A 197 15.96 -0.94 -7.62
N PRO A 198 15.79 -0.34 -6.43
CA PRO A 198 14.48 -0.31 -5.76
C PRO A 198 13.41 0.45 -6.57
N ARG A 199 13.81 1.50 -7.28
CA ARG A 199 12.90 2.33 -8.11
C ARG A 199 12.45 1.55 -9.33
N SER A 200 13.40 0.90 -10.01
CA SER A 200 13.10 0.05 -11.16
C SER A 200 12.20 -1.11 -10.78
N ALA A 201 12.48 -1.81 -9.67
CA ALA A 201 11.63 -2.91 -9.19
C ALA A 201 10.20 -2.44 -8.88
N ALA A 202 10.04 -1.28 -8.25
CA ALA A 202 8.74 -0.69 -7.97
C ALA A 202 7.99 -0.32 -9.26
N ALA A 203 8.68 0.31 -10.21
CA ALA A 203 8.11 0.70 -11.50
C ALA A 203 7.59 -0.51 -12.29
N ILE A 204 8.42 -1.55 -12.43
CA ILE A 204 8.05 -2.79 -13.12
C ILE A 204 6.86 -3.47 -12.43
N THR A 205 6.82 -3.47 -11.10
CA THR A 205 5.67 -4.01 -10.34
C THR A 205 4.36 -3.29 -10.70
N ALA A 206 4.39 -1.95 -10.78
CA ALA A 206 3.22 -1.18 -11.18
C ALA A 206 2.83 -1.38 -12.65
N LEU A 207 3.81 -1.45 -13.56
CA LEU A 207 3.59 -1.69 -14.98
C LEU A 207 2.94 -3.06 -15.23
N TYR A 208 3.49 -4.13 -14.63
CA TYR A 208 2.89 -5.46 -14.68
C TYR A 208 1.50 -5.49 -14.04
N GLY A 209 1.33 -4.78 -12.92
CA GLY A 209 0.03 -4.63 -12.26
C GLY A 209 -1.03 -3.95 -13.13
N ALA A 210 -0.61 -3.07 -14.05
CA ALA A 210 -1.46 -2.38 -15.01
C ALA A 210 -1.64 -3.10 -16.35
N GLY A 211 -1.04 -4.29 -16.52
CA GLY A 211 -1.16 -5.07 -17.75
C GLY A 211 -0.11 -4.72 -18.82
N VAL A 212 0.95 -3.99 -18.47
CA VAL A 212 2.08 -3.70 -19.34
C VAL A 212 3.13 -4.79 -19.12
N TYR A 213 3.17 -5.79 -20.01
CA TYR A 213 4.05 -6.97 -19.89
C TYR A 213 5.20 -6.99 -20.91
N GLN A 214 5.18 -6.08 -21.88
CA GLN A 214 6.15 -5.96 -22.97
C GLN A 214 6.25 -4.49 -23.37
N GLY A 215 7.37 -4.08 -23.95
CA GLY A 215 7.60 -2.72 -24.42
C GLY A 215 9.02 -2.25 -24.11
N GLN A 216 9.31 -0.99 -24.39
CA GLN A 216 10.59 -0.38 -24.03
C GLN A 216 10.75 -0.25 -22.50
N GLU A 217 9.63 -0.22 -21.79
CA GLU A 217 9.59 -0.05 -20.34
C GLU A 217 9.78 -1.34 -19.52
N ILE A 218 9.90 -2.50 -20.18
CA ILE A 218 10.08 -3.84 -19.58
C ILE A 218 11.42 -4.43 -20.02
#